data_AF-A0A9X2LU83-F1
#
_entry.id   AF-A0A9X2LU83-F1
#
_cell.length_a   1.000
_cell.length_b   1.000
_cell.length_c   1.000
_cell.angle_alpha   90.00
_cell.angle_beta   90.00
_cell.angle_gamma   90.00
#
_symmetry.space_group_name_H-M   'P 1'
#
loop_
_entity.id
_entity.type
_entity.pdbx_description
1 polymer ?
#
loop_
_entity_poly.entity_id
_entity_poly.type
_entity_poly.pdbx_seq_one_letter_code
_entity_poly.pdbx_strand_id
1 'polypeptide(L)'
;MAEPITNRDREQVRRLHAEGKSRNAIARATGRSAATVSKIAREEGLTFSGGARVAAATEARRADAAARRELLADEALDGALGQVARAAGAETARDARDHATAARALTEVHARVAELSRDSGHSSTGGSMLDRLADALLGPAGGDSGEG
;
A
#
# COMPACT_ATOMS: atom_id res chain seq x y z
N MET A 1 33.14 6.57 1.19
CA MET A 1 32.77 7.81 0.46
C MET A 1 32.21 7.40 -0.90
N ALA A 2 31.09 7.97 -1.34
CA ALA A 2 30.52 7.63 -2.63
C ALA A 2 31.40 8.19 -3.76
N GLU A 3 31.77 7.34 -4.70
CA GLU A 3 32.62 7.74 -5.82
C GLU A 3 31.91 8.77 -6.71
N PRO A 4 32.57 9.88 -7.09
CA PRO A 4 31.95 10.97 -7.84
C PRO A 4 31.27 10.49 -9.13
N ILE A 5 30.16 11.15 -9.49
CA ILE A 5 29.47 10.89 -10.76
C ILE A 5 30.31 11.52 -11.88
N THR A 6 30.75 10.69 -12.83
CA THR A 6 31.58 11.12 -13.96
C THR A 6 30.74 11.31 -15.22
N ASN A 7 31.27 12.03 -16.23
CA ASN A 7 30.60 12.15 -17.53
C ASN A 7 30.46 10.79 -18.24
N ARG A 8 31.39 9.86 -17.99
CA ARG A 8 31.29 8.47 -18.48
C ARG A 8 30.05 7.76 -17.93
N ASP A 9 29.68 8.00 -16.68
CA ASP A 9 28.46 7.45 -16.09
C ASP A 9 27.21 8.00 -16.80
N ARG A 10 27.21 9.30 -17.11
CA ARG A 10 26.10 9.97 -17.84
C ARG A 10 25.90 9.38 -19.23
N GLU A 11 26.99 9.24 -20.00
CA GLU A 11 26.95 8.62 -21.33
C GLU A 11 26.47 7.17 -21.28
N GLN A 12 26.95 6.39 -20.31
CA GLN A 12 26.52 5.00 -20.17
C GLN A 12 25.03 4.89 -19.83
N VAL A 13 24.52 5.72 -18.91
CA VAL A 13 23.09 5.76 -18.57
C VAL A 13 22.26 6.15 -19.80
N ARG A 14 22.66 7.19 -20.55
CA ARG A 14 21.96 7.64 -21.76
C ARG A 14 21.92 6.56 -22.83
N ARG A 15 23.05 5.89 -23.10
CA ARG A 15 23.12 4.80 -24.09
C ARG A 15 22.25 3.62 -23.68
N LEU A 16 22.35 3.16 -22.44
CA LEU A 16 21.59 2.01 -21.96
C LEU A 16 20.08 2.31 -21.85
N HIS A 17 19.71 3.57 -21.58
CA HIS A 17 18.32 4.02 -21.62
C HIS A 17 17.76 4.00 -23.04
N ALA A 18 18.53 4.46 -24.04
CA ALA A 18 18.16 4.38 -25.45
C ALA A 18 17.99 2.93 -25.96
N GLU A 19 18.75 1.97 -25.39
CA GLU A 19 18.57 0.53 -25.61
C GLU A 19 17.31 -0.04 -24.92
N GLY A 20 16.53 0.78 -24.21
CA GLY A 20 15.30 0.37 -23.51
C GLY A 20 15.53 -0.33 -22.17
N LYS A 21 16.75 -0.31 -21.60
CA LYS A 21 17.03 -0.99 -20.34
C LYS A 21 16.36 -0.29 -19.15
N SER A 22 15.86 -1.09 -18.21
CA SER A 22 15.30 -0.58 -16.96
C SER A 22 16.38 0.04 -16.07
N ARG A 23 15.99 0.98 -15.20
CA ARG A 23 16.89 1.60 -14.21
C ARG A 23 17.75 0.59 -13.44
N ASN A 24 17.17 -0.53 -13.02
CA ASN A 24 17.88 -1.55 -12.25
C ASN A 24 18.87 -2.34 -13.11
N ALA A 25 18.54 -2.58 -14.39
CA ALA A 25 19.48 -3.19 -15.33
C ALA A 25 20.66 -2.25 -15.60
N ILE A 26 20.41 -0.95 -15.74
CA ILE A 26 21.45 0.07 -15.88
C ILE A 26 22.34 0.11 -14.64
N ALA A 27 21.75 0.14 -13.44
CA ALA A 27 22.49 0.13 -12.17
C ALA A 27 23.45 -1.07 -12.07
N ARG A 28 23.00 -2.27 -12.46
CA ARG A 28 23.85 -3.47 -12.50
C ARG A 28 24.95 -3.38 -13.55
N ALA A 29 24.64 -2.83 -14.73
CA ALA A 29 25.58 -2.71 -15.83
C ALA A 29 26.67 -1.65 -15.58
N THR A 30 26.33 -0.56 -14.89
CA THR A 30 27.28 0.54 -14.60
C THR A 30 27.96 0.42 -13.24
N GLY A 31 27.54 -0.54 -12.40
CA GLY A 31 28.03 -0.68 -11.02
C GLY A 31 27.60 0.48 -10.10
N ARG A 32 26.64 1.31 -10.53
CA ARG A 32 26.12 2.44 -9.76
C ARG A 32 24.83 2.09 -9.06
N SER A 33 24.55 2.77 -7.95
CA SER A 33 23.27 2.59 -7.25
C SER A 33 22.09 3.01 -8.12
N ALA A 34 20.92 2.39 -7.92
CA ALA A 34 19.70 2.78 -8.61
C ALA A 34 19.32 4.27 -8.37
N ALA A 35 19.63 4.80 -7.19
CA ALA A 35 19.44 6.22 -6.87
C ALA A 35 20.35 7.13 -7.71
N THR A 36 21.61 6.75 -7.90
CA THR A 36 22.55 7.45 -8.77
C THR A 36 22.08 7.44 -10.21
N VAL A 37 21.60 6.30 -10.72
CA VAL A 37 21.05 6.20 -12.08
C VAL A 37 19.80 7.08 -12.24
N SER A 38 18.89 7.08 -11.26
CA SER A 38 17.73 7.99 -11.27
C SER A 38 18.15 9.46 -11.28
N LYS A 39 19.17 9.84 -10.51
CA LYS A 39 19.68 11.21 -10.48
C LYS A 39 20.23 11.62 -11.84
N ILE A 40 21.06 10.78 -12.45
CA ILE A 40 21.62 11.02 -13.80
C ILE A 40 20.49 11.11 -14.82
N ALA A 41 19.54 10.16 -14.82
CA ALA A 41 18.42 10.18 -15.75
C ALA A 41 17.62 11.48 -15.65
N ARG A 42 17.38 11.99 -14.44
CA ARG A 42 16.71 13.29 -14.23
C ARG A 42 17.52 14.47 -14.76
N GLU A 43 18.83 14.49 -14.52
CA GLU A 43 19.73 15.54 -15.03
C GLU A 43 19.80 15.54 -16.57
N GLU A 44 19.65 14.37 -17.19
CA GLU A 44 19.66 14.16 -18.65
C GLU A 44 18.26 14.22 -19.29
N GLY A 45 17.20 14.48 -18.52
CA GLY A 45 15.81 14.53 -19.02
C GLY A 45 15.23 13.17 -19.47
N LEU A 46 15.80 12.06 -19.01
CA LEU A 46 15.40 10.70 -19.37
C LEU A 46 14.30 10.16 -18.43
N THR A 47 13.23 9.62 -19.00
CA THR A 47 12.12 9.01 -18.26
C THR A 47 12.08 7.49 -18.44
N PHE A 48 11.95 6.74 -17.34
CA PHE A 48 11.74 5.29 -17.40
C PHE A 48 10.24 4.96 -17.45
N SER A 49 9.78 4.38 -18.55
CA SER A 49 8.37 3.99 -18.75
C SER A 49 7.88 2.89 -17.79
N GLY A 50 8.80 2.12 -17.19
CA GLY A 50 8.46 1.04 -16.26
C GLY A 50 7.83 1.51 -14.93
N GLY A 51 8.07 2.76 -14.52
CA GLY A 51 7.57 3.28 -13.24
C GLY A 51 6.04 3.34 -13.16
N ALA A 52 5.40 3.85 -14.20
CA ALA A 52 3.93 3.94 -14.27
C ALA A 52 3.26 2.55 -14.23
N ARG A 53 3.83 1.57 -14.94
CA ARG A 53 3.34 0.18 -14.94
C ARG A 53 3.48 -0.48 -13.57
N VAL A 54 4.61 -0.28 -12.90
CA VAL A 54 4.86 -0.83 -11.55
C VAL A 54 3.96 -0.16 -10.50
N ALA A 55 3.76 1.15 -10.61
CA ALA A 55 2.83 1.87 -9.74
C ALA A 55 1.40 1.34 -9.89
N ALA A 56 0.89 1.26 -11.13
CA ALA A 56 -0.44 0.70 -11.40
C ALA A 56 -0.60 -0.74 -10.89
N ALA A 57 0.40 -1.60 -11.10
CA ALA A 57 0.39 -2.97 -10.59
C ALA A 57 0.44 -3.03 -9.04
N THR A 58 1.13 -2.08 -8.41
CA THR A 58 1.21 -1.97 -6.95
C THR A 58 -0.13 -1.52 -6.37
N GLU A 59 -0.78 -0.51 -6.97
CA GLU A 59 -2.10 -0.06 -6.55
C GLU A 59 -3.17 -1.14 -6.77
N ALA A 60 -3.14 -1.83 -7.92
CA ALA A 60 -4.03 -2.98 -8.15
C ALA A 60 -3.85 -4.06 -7.09
N ARG A 61 -2.59 -4.41 -6.75
CA ARG A 61 -2.30 -5.40 -5.69
C ARG A 61 -2.78 -4.94 -4.31
N ARG A 62 -2.72 -3.64 -4.02
CA ARG A 62 -3.24 -3.07 -2.76
C ARG A 62 -4.75 -3.15 -2.72
N ALA A 63 -5.44 -2.81 -3.81
CA ALA A 63 -6.90 -2.93 -3.92
C ALA A 63 -7.33 -4.39 -3.74
N ASP A 64 -6.69 -5.33 -4.44
CA ASP A 64 -6.97 -6.76 -4.30
C ASP A 64 -6.75 -7.25 -2.85
N ALA A 65 -5.67 -6.80 -2.21
CA ALA A 65 -5.38 -7.15 -0.82
C ALA A 65 -6.38 -6.52 0.17
N ALA A 66 -6.94 -5.35 -0.13
CA ALA A 66 -8.00 -4.75 0.66
C ALA A 66 -9.30 -5.56 0.53
N ALA A 67 -9.72 -5.88 -0.71
CA ALA A 67 -10.92 -6.68 -0.96
C ALA A 67 -10.85 -8.07 -0.31
N ARG A 68 -9.69 -8.75 -0.38
CA ARG A 68 -9.51 -10.05 0.29
C ARG A 68 -9.59 -9.96 1.82
N ARG A 69 -9.21 -8.83 2.41
CA ARG A 69 -9.33 -8.63 3.86
C ARG A 69 -10.77 -8.37 4.26
N GLU A 70 -11.49 -7.58 3.49
CA GLU A 70 -12.93 -7.37 3.70
C GLU A 70 -13.68 -8.71 3.65
N LEU A 71 -13.46 -9.51 2.61
CA LEU A 71 -14.04 -10.84 2.49
C LEU A 71 -13.71 -11.74 3.70
N LEU A 72 -12.44 -11.77 4.14
CA LEU A 72 -12.05 -12.56 5.30
C LEU A 72 -12.71 -12.07 6.60
N ALA A 73 -12.92 -10.75 6.75
CA ALA A 73 -13.61 -10.20 7.90
C ALA A 73 -15.08 -10.64 7.92
N ASP A 74 -15.75 -10.60 6.77
CA ASP A 74 -17.14 -11.03 6.64
C ASP A 74 -17.29 -12.53 6.91
N GLU A 75 -16.45 -13.37 6.29
CA GLU A 75 -16.46 -14.82 6.52
C GLU A 75 -16.20 -15.18 7.99
N ALA A 76 -15.30 -14.46 8.66
CA ALA A 76 -15.03 -14.65 10.08
C ALA A 76 -16.25 -14.26 10.95
N LEU A 77 -16.95 -13.17 10.63
CA LEU A 77 -18.15 -12.74 11.34
C LEU A 77 -19.29 -13.75 11.15
N ASP A 78 -19.56 -14.17 9.91
CA ASP A 78 -20.58 -15.17 9.59
C ASP A 78 -20.28 -16.50 10.28
N GLY A 79 -19.02 -16.92 10.25
CA GLY A 79 -18.55 -18.11 10.98
C GLY A 79 -18.81 -17.99 12.48
N ALA A 80 -18.49 -16.84 13.08
CA ALA A 80 -18.70 -16.59 14.51
C ALA A 80 -20.19 -16.68 14.87
N LEU A 81 -21.07 -16.02 14.10
CA LEU A 81 -22.52 -16.08 14.27
C LEU A 81 -23.05 -17.52 14.17
N GLY A 82 -22.56 -18.29 13.18
CA GLY A 82 -22.90 -19.70 13.03
C GLY A 82 -22.47 -20.55 14.24
N GLN A 83 -21.30 -20.27 14.84
CA GLN A 83 -20.87 -20.95 16.06
C GLN A 83 -21.69 -20.53 17.29
N VAL A 84 -22.10 -19.27 17.41
CA VAL A 84 -23.01 -18.81 18.47
C VAL A 84 -24.35 -19.55 18.40
N ALA A 85 -24.93 -19.69 17.20
CA ALA A 85 -26.17 -20.43 17.00
C ALA A 85 -26.04 -21.90 17.42
N ARG A 86 -24.93 -22.56 17.06
CA ARG A 86 -24.65 -23.95 17.48
C ARG A 86 -24.45 -24.08 18.99
N ALA A 87 -23.76 -23.12 19.62
CA ALA A 87 -23.57 -23.10 21.07
C ALA A 87 -24.92 -23.01 21.82
N ALA A 88 -25.85 -22.20 21.32
CA ALA A 88 -27.19 -22.06 21.89
C ALA A 88 -28.06 -23.31 21.74
N GLY A 89 -27.86 -24.08 20.66
CA GLY A 89 -28.59 -25.32 20.38
C GLY A 89 -27.89 -26.60 20.85
N ALA A 90 -26.76 -26.50 21.56
CA ALA A 90 -25.96 -27.66 21.92
C ALA A 90 -26.64 -28.53 22.99
N GLU A 91 -26.63 -29.84 22.78
CA GLU A 91 -27.22 -30.82 23.71
C GLU A 91 -26.37 -31.03 24.97
N THR A 92 -25.06 -30.75 24.88
CA THR A 92 -24.13 -30.91 26.00
C THR A 92 -23.40 -29.61 26.32
N ALA A 93 -23.08 -29.46 27.61
CA ALA A 93 -22.25 -28.33 28.07
C ALA A 93 -20.83 -28.36 27.49
N ARG A 94 -20.34 -29.52 27.00
CA ARG A 94 -19.05 -29.61 26.32
C ARG A 94 -19.16 -28.96 24.94
N ASP A 95 -20.12 -29.39 24.12
CA ASP A 95 -20.28 -28.89 22.76
C ASP A 95 -20.62 -27.39 22.76
N ALA A 96 -21.43 -26.94 23.72
CA ALA A 96 -21.72 -25.52 23.92
C ALA A 96 -20.42 -24.69 24.12
N ARG A 97 -19.48 -25.20 24.93
CA ARG A 97 -18.19 -24.53 25.20
C ARG A 97 -17.27 -24.57 23.99
N ASP A 98 -17.23 -25.67 23.25
CA ASP A 98 -16.38 -25.81 22.07
C ASP A 98 -16.84 -24.84 20.97
N HIS A 99 -18.16 -24.76 20.73
CA HIS A 99 -18.75 -23.78 19.81
C HIS A 99 -18.53 -22.33 20.28
N ALA A 100 -18.71 -22.03 21.57
CA ALA A 100 -18.43 -20.68 22.09
C ALA A 100 -16.96 -20.29 21.94
N THR A 101 -16.03 -21.25 22.12
CA THR A 101 -14.59 -21.03 21.92
C THR A 101 -14.27 -20.74 20.46
N ALA A 102 -14.87 -21.49 19.53
CA ALA A 102 -14.72 -21.25 18.10
C ALA A 102 -15.30 -19.87 17.69
N ALA A 103 -16.47 -19.50 18.21
CA ALA A 103 -17.08 -18.18 17.98
C ALA A 103 -16.16 -17.04 18.41
N ARG A 104 -15.54 -17.18 19.59
CA ARG A 104 -14.57 -16.21 20.10
C ARG A 104 -13.37 -16.08 19.18
N ALA A 105 -12.76 -17.18 18.76
CA ALA A 105 -11.59 -17.16 17.88
C ALA A 105 -11.88 -16.44 16.55
N LEU A 106 -13.04 -16.71 15.96
CA LEU A 106 -13.48 -16.07 14.71
C LEU A 106 -13.78 -14.57 14.90
N THR A 107 -14.32 -14.18 16.06
CA THR A 107 -14.53 -12.77 16.42
C THR A 107 -13.20 -12.03 16.56
N GLU A 108 -12.20 -12.66 17.16
CA GLU A 108 -10.84 -12.10 17.28
C GLU A 108 -10.19 -11.93 15.88
N VAL A 109 -10.37 -12.88 14.96
CA VAL A 109 -9.92 -12.75 13.57
C VAL A 109 -10.61 -11.57 12.88
N HIS A 110 -11.93 -11.47 12.96
CA HIS A 110 -12.69 -10.35 12.40
C HIS A 110 -12.17 -9.00 12.92
N ALA A 111 -12.02 -8.87 14.25
CA ALA A 111 -11.53 -7.65 14.89
C ALA A 111 -10.13 -7.27 14.39
N ARG A 112 -9.23 -8.25 14.27
CA ARG A 112 -7.85 -8.02 13.83
C ARG A 112 -7.78 -7.62 12.35
N VAL A 113 -8.58 -8.24 11.49
CA VAL A 113 -8.62 -7.91 10.07
C VAL A 113 -9.24 -6.52 9.87
N ALA A 114 -10.30 -6.18 10.60
CA ALA A 114 -10.90 -4.85 10.57
C ALA A 114 -9.93 -3.76 11.04
N GLU A 115 -9.11 -4.03 12.06
CA GLU A 115 -8.04 -3.13 12.51
C GLU A 115 -6.99 -2.88 11.42
N LEU A 116 -6.47 -3.95 10.81
CA LEU A 116 -5.49 -3.83 9.72
C LEU A 116 -6.06 -3.04 8.53
N SER A 117 -7.35 -3.18 8.23
CA SER A 117 -8.02 -2.42 7.18
C SER A 117 -8.10 -0.92 7.49
N ARG A 118 -8.35 -0.52 8.74
CA ARG A 118 -8.34 0.89 9.17
C ARG A 118 -6.94 1.51 9.05
N ASP A 119 -5.90 0.78 9.47
CA ASP A 119 -4.52 1.27 9.45
C ASP A 119 -3.99 1.42 8.01
N SER A 120 -4.46 0.56 7.10
CA SER A 120 -4.08 0.63 5.69
C SER A 120 -4.56 1.91 5.01
N GLY A 121 -5.77 2.38 5.35
CA GLY A 121 -6.32 3.64 4.85
C GLY A 121 -5.55 4.88 5.32
N HIS A 122 -4.94 4.82 6.51
CA HIS A 122 -4.19 5.94 7.11
C HIS A 122 -2.68 5.92 6.75
N SER A 123 -2.16 4.80 6.24
CA SER A 123 -0.73 4.63 5.98
C SER A 123 -0.19 5.37 4.74
N SER A 124 -1.03 6.12 4.01
CA SER A 124 -0.54 7.00 2.95
C SER A 124 0.08 8.27 3.55
N THR A 125 1.33 8.15 4.01
CA THR A 125 2.18 9.32 4.32
C THR A 125 2.23 10.29 3.13
N GLY A 126 2.04 9.78 1.91
CA GLY A 126 1.92 10.59 0.68
C GLY A 126 0.58 11.31 0.51
N GLY A 127 -0.55 10.67 0.85
CA GLY A 127 -1.88 11.31 0.74
C GLY A 127 -2.06 12.40 1.80
N SER A 128 -1.64 12.14 3.04
CA SER A 128 -1.68 13.15 4.11
C SER A 128 -0.75 14.35 3.87
N MET A 129 0.37 14.18 3.15
CA MET A 129 1.19 15.31 2.70
C MET A 129 0.53 16.08 1.55
N LEU A 130 -0.15 15.40 0.63
CA LEU A 130 -0.88 16.04 -0.47
C LEU A 130 -2.13 16.78 0.02
N ASP A 131 -2.86 16.24 0.99
CA ASP A 131 -4.00 16.91 1.63
C ASP A 131 -3.55 18.14 2.41
N ARG A 132 -2.45 18.05 3.18
CA ARG A 132 -1.86 19.23 3.83
C ARG A 132 -1.33 20.26 2.84
N LEU A 133 -0.81 19.83 1.68
CA LEU A 133 -0.38 20.74 0.63
C LEU A 133 -1.57 21.39 -0.07
N ALA A 134 -2.66 20.65 -0.28
CA ALA A 134 -3.91 21.15 -0.83
C ALA A 134 -4.54 22.19 0.11
N ASP A 135 -4.63 21.91 1.41
CA ASP A 135 -5.08 22.88 2.43
C ASP A 135 -4.19 24.13 2.48
N ALA A 136 -2.88 23.97 2.33
CA ALA A 136 -1.93 25.09 2.30
C ALA A 136 -2.03 25.93 1.02
N LEU A 137 -2.44 25.36 -0.11
CA LEU A 137 -2.57 26.04 -1.40
C LEU A 137 -3.96 26.63 -1.65
N LEU A 138 -5.01 25.98 -1.15
CA LEU A 138 -6.41 26.37 -1.34
C LEU A 138 -6.99 27.16 -0.16
N GLY A 139 -6.31 27.14 1.00
CA GLY A 139 -6.86 27.65 2.25
C GLY A 139 -8.01 26.78 2.77
N PRO A 140 -8.37 26.88 4.06
CA PRO A 140 -9.49 26.14 4.59
C PRO A 140 -10.77 26.52 3.81
N ALA A 141 -11.42 25.52 3.21
CA ALA A 141 -12.72 25.68 2.57
C ALA A 141 -13.78 25.94 3.65
N GLY A 142 -13.88 27.19 4.09
CA GLY A 142 -14.75 27.56 5.22
C GLY A 142 -14.69 29.03 5.56
N GLY A 143 -14.72 29.91 4.55
CA GLY A 143 -15.09 31.30 4.75
C GLY A 143 -16.60 31.42 4.75
N ASP A 144 -17.24 31.18 5.90
CA ASP A 144 -18.62 31.63 6.11
C ASP A 144 -18.58 33.16 6.24
N SER A 145 -18.86 33.81 5.12
CA SER A 145 -19.17 35.25 5.06
C SER A 145 -20.68 35.35 4.90
N GLY A 146 -21.35 35.73 5.99
CA GLY A 146 -22.78 35.99 6.02
C GLY A 146 -23.09 36.96 7.15
N GLU A 147 -22.91 38.25 6.86
CA GLU A 147 -23.30 39.38 7.71
C GLU A 147 -24.81 39.36 8.05
N GLY A 148 -25.13 39.83 9.26
CA GLY A 148 -26.47 40.11 9.78
C GLY A 148 -26.42 40.51 11.24
#